data_AF-A0A485KEA0-F1
#
_entry.id   AF-A0A485KEA0-F1
#
_cell.length_a   1.000
_cell.length_b   1.000
_cell.length_c   1.000
_cell.angle_alpha   90.00
_cell.angle_beta   90.00
_cell.angle_gamma   90.00
#
_symmetry.space_group_name_H-M   'P 1'
#
loop_
_entity.id
_entity.type
_entity.pdbx_description
1 polymer ?
#
loop_
_entity_poly.entity_id
_entity_poly.type
_entity_poly.pdbx_seq_one_letter_code
_entity_poly.pdbx_strand_id
1 'polypeptide(L)'
;MPAADRSMEGIYLKERPGENERRNLLQQVAMGLQSLHEKGFVHGDVKKLNVMRVGNSLKLIDFDATKRFGHLVGAKFSSGILPPGKFLQLFYKLNSETEKNLYCSHWSSAKLTNPELWQKVKPKYGYVVKTFQNTQYKLPYDLVKAHPSLDAWAFGVLMYQMYSGGELVPTNINQDVLDDKIEQAATWTQELLEFRIRKNISNAFVRDLL
;
A
#
# COMPACT_ATOMS: atom_id res chain seq x y z
N MET A 1 20.64 -19.61 -4.73
CA MET A 1 19.51 -19.46 -3.79
C MET A 1 18.58 -20.65 -4.00
N PRO A 2 18.01 -21.25 -2.94
CA PRO A 2 17.01 -22.31 -3.13
C PRO A 2 15.79 -21.78 -3.88
N ALA A 3 15.07 -22.67 -4.57
CA ALA A 3 13.86 -22.31 -5.29
C ALA A 3 12.81 -21.74 -4.31
N ALA A 4 12.09 -20.72 -4.75
CA ALA A 4 10.97 -20.19 -4.01
C ALA A 4 9.78 -21.14 -4.07
N ASP A 5 9.05 -21.23 -2.96
CA ASP A 5 7.90 -22.13 -2.82
C ASP A 5 6.59 -21.39 -3.11
N ARG A 6 6.18 -20.49 -2.21
CA ARG A 6 4.91 -19.75 -2.33
C ARG A 6 5.01 -18.32 -1.83
N SER A 7 4.12 -17.46 -2.32
CA SER A 7 3.88 -16.17 -1.70
C SER A 7 3.19 -16.33 -0.34
N MET A 8 3.28 -15.30 0.51
CA MET A 8 2.58 -15.24 1.79
C MET A 8 1.06 -15.29 1.62
N GLU A 9 0.52 -14.76 0.52
CA GLU A 9 -0.89 -14.96 0.12
C GLU A 9 -1.22 -16.45 -0.05
N GLY A 10 -0.37 -17.17 -0.79
CA GLY A 10 -0.53 -18.60 -1.02
C GLY A 10 -0.44 -19.42 0.26
N ILE A 11 0.47 -19.06 1.17
CA ILE A 11 0.58 -19.66 2.51
C ILE A 11 -0.71 -19.39 3.31
N TYR A 12 -1.13 -18.13 3.36
CA TYR A 12 -2.32 -17.74 4.13
C TYR A 12 -3.57 -18.49 3.68
N LEU A 13 -3.83 -18.56 2.38
CA LEU A 13 -5.03 -19.17 1.83
C LEU A 13 -5.02 -20.70 1.89
N LYS A 14 -3.86 -21.33 1.70
CA LYS A 14 -3.77 -22.80 1.52
C LYS A 14 -3.29 -23.55 2.76
N GLU A 15 -2.41 -22.95 3.56
CA GLU A 15 -1.91 -23.56 4.80
C GLU A 15 -2.72 -23.11 6.02
N ARG A 16 -3.41 -21.96 5.94
CA ARG A 16 -4.27 -21.40 7.00
C ARG A 16 -3.56 -21.34 8.36
N PRO A 17 -2.48 -20.57 8.45
CA PRO A 17 -1.58 -20.60 9.59
C PRO A 17 -2.27 -20.23 10.91
N GLY A 18 -1.88 -20.94 11.97
CA GLY A 18 -2.33 -20.67 13.34
C GLY A 18 -1.86 -19.30 13.85
N GLU A 19 -2.28 -18.89 15.05
CA GLU A 19 -1.88 -17.59 15.61
C GLU A 19 -0.36 -17.42 15.74
N ASN A 20 0.32 -18.43 16.29
CA ASN A 20 1.78 -18.40 16.47
C ASN A 20 2.52 -18.38 15.14
N GLU A 21 2.05 -19.14 14.15
CA GLU A 21 2.63 -19.13 12.81
C GLU A 21 2.44 -17.77 12.14
N ARG A 22 1.25 -17.17 12.22
CA ARG A 22 1.00 -15.82 11.70
C ARG A 22 1.94 -14.80 12.34
N ARG A 23 2.14 -14.86 13.66
CA ARG A 23 3.09 -14.01 14.38
C ARG A 23 4.53 -14.19 13.86
N ASN A 24 4.97 -15.43 13.68
CA ASN A 24 6.31 -15.74 13.16
C ASN A 24 6.50 -15.25 11.71
N LEU A 25 5.50 -15.41 10.85
CA LEU A 25 5.54 -14.91 9.48
C LEU A 25 5.63 -13.37 9.45
N LEU A 26 4.81 -12.69 10.25
CA LEU A 26 4.83 -11.22 10.37
C LEU A 26 6.16 -10.70 10.92
N GLN A 27 6.74 -11.39 11.90
CA GLN A 27 8.06 -11.04 12.44
C GLN A 27 9.16 -11.12 11.36
N GLN A 28 9.15 -12.15 10.53
CA GLN A 28 10.13 -12.26 9.43
C GLN A 28 9.97 -11.14 8.39
N VAL A 29 8.73 -10.73 8.09
CA VAL A 29 8.47 -9.57 7.23
C VAL A 29 9.02 -8.28 7.85
N ALA A 30 8.76 -8.06 9.15
CA ALA A 30 9.27 -6.89 9.87
C ALA A 30 10.81 -6.84 9.89
N MET A 31 11.47 -7.98 10.13
CA MET A 31 12.94 -8.08 10.06
C MET A 31 13.49 -7.78 8.67
N GLY A 32 12.80 -8.22 7.62
CA GLY A 32 13.14 -7.92 6.23
C GLY A 32 13.04 -6.42 5.93
N LEU A 33 11.97 -5.76 6.40
CA LEU A 33 11.78 -4.32 6.24
C LEU A 33 12.82 -3.53 7.03
N GLN A 34 13.08 -3.91 8.28
CA GLN A 34 14.13 -3.30 9.09
C GLN A 34 15.48 -3.37 8.37
N SER A 35 15.85 -4.54 7.85
CA SER A 35 17.11 -4.73 7.12
C SER A 35 17.20 -3.88 5.85
N LEU A 36 16.07 -3.54 5.22
CA LEU A 36 16.00 -2.65 4.05
C LEU A 36 16.13 -1.18 4.48
N HIS A 37 15.44 -0.81 5.56
CA HIS A 37 15.46 0.54 6.13
C HIS A 37 16.84 0.93 6.67
N GLU A 38 17.55 0.00 7.31
CA GLU A 38 18.94 0.19 7.75
C GLU A 38 19.90 0.50 6.60
N LYS A 39 19.57 0.08 5.37
CA LYS A 39 20.33 0.42 4.15
C LYS A 39 19.90 1.74 3.50
N GLY A 40 18.92 2.44 4.08
CA GLY A 40 18.41 3.72 3.58
C GLY A 40 17.39 3.60 2.46
N PHE A 41 16.66 2.48 2.36
CA PHE A 41 15.65 2.22 1.33
C PHE A 41 14.27 1.97 1.94
N VAL A 42 13.22 2.40 1.24
CA VAL A 42 11.81 2.03 1.49
C VAL A 42 11.38 1.07 0.39
N HIS A 43 10.69 -0.01 0.73
CA HIS A 43 10.16 -0.98 -0.23
C HIS A 43 9.08 -0.34 -1.11
N GLY A 44 8.10 0.33 -0.49
CA GLY A 44 7.07 1.12 -1.16
C GLY A 44 5.87 0.32 -1.70
N ASP A 45 5.87 -1.00 -1.57
CA ASP A 45 4.79 -1.88 -2.03
C ASP A 45 4.67 -3.18 -1.21
N VAL A 46 4.64 -3.05 0.12
CA VAL A 46 4.60 -4.19 1.05
C VAL A 46 3.19 -4.80 1.06
N LYS A 47 3.08 -6.05 0.60
CA LYS A 47 1.84 -6.82 0.56
C LYS A 47 2.11 -8.33 0.59
N LYS A 48 1.09 -9.14 0.88
CA LYS A 48 1.19 -10.61 0.95
C LYS A 48 1.70 -11.25 -0.35
N LEU A 49 1.45 -10.62 -1.50
CA LEU A 49 1.97 -11.06 -2.79
C LEU A 49 3.48 -10.82 -2.95
N ASN A 50 4.01 -9.78 -2.29
CA ASN A 50 5.42 -9.35 -2.38
C ASN A 50 6.28 -9.90 -1.23
N VAL A 51 5.81 -10.99 -0.60
CA VAL A 51 6.53 -11.75 0.42
C VAL A 51 6.52 -13.20 -0.01
N MET A 52 7.70 -13.82 -0.08
CA MET A 52 7.87 -15.16 -0.65
C MET A 52 8.64 -16.07 0.29
N ARG A 53 8.18 -17.32 0.45
CA ARG A 53 8.91 -18.35 1.19
C ARG A 53 10.02 -18.93 0.32
N VAL A 54 11.24 -18.87 0.85
CA VAL A 54 12.46 -19.43 0.26
C VAL A 54 13.12 -20.31 1.32
N GLY A 55 13.01 -21.62 1.16
CA GLY A 55 13.34 -22.59 2.22
C GLY A 55 12.47 -22.34 3.46
N ASN A 56 13.11 -22.20 4.62
CA ASN A 56 12.42 -21.96 5.90
C ASN A 56 12.25 -20.47 6.25
N SER A 57 12.50 -19.56 5.30
CA SER A 57 12.50 -18.11 5.53
C SER A 57 11.58 -17.36 4.57
N LEU A 58 10.93 -16.30 5.04
CA LEU A 58 10.25 -15.33 4.20
C LEU A 58 11.23 -14.26 3.72
N LYS A 59 11.08 -13.86 2.45
CA LYS A 59 11.87 -12.81 1.82
C LYS A 59 10.94 -11.83 1.11
N LEU A 60 11.27 -10.54 1.24
CA LEU A 60 10.64 -9.49 0.43
C LEU A 60 11.11 -9.64 -1.02
N ILE A 61 10.16 -9.45 -1.95
CA ILE A 61 10.39 -9.48 -3.40
C ILE A 61 9.76 -8.24 -4.03
N ASP A 62 9.97 -8.07 -5.33
CA ASP A 62 9.35 -6.98 -6.11
C ASP A 62 9.74 -5.58 -5.60
N PHE A 63 11.00 -5.23 -5.86
CA PHE A 63 11.60 -3.94 -5.49
C PHE A 63 11.33 -2.83 -6.51
N ASP A 64 10.34 -2.98 -7.39
CA ASP A 64 10.04 -2.01 -8.45
C ASP A 64 9.58 -0.64 -7.91
N ALA A 65 8.93 -0.64 -6.75
CA ALA A 65 8.53 0.57 -6.04
C ALA A 65 9.63 1.10 -5.08
N THR A 66 10.75 0.38 -4.94
CA THR A 66 11.76 0.68 -3.94
C THR A 66 12.50 1.98 -4.24
N LYS A 67 12.66 2.82 -3.22
CA LYS A 67 13.32 4.12 -3.31
C LYS A 67 14.25 4.35 -2.13
N ARG A 68 15.36 5.05 -2.37
CA ARG A 68 16.18 5.62 -1.30
C ARG A 68 15.38 6.67 -0.52
N PHE A 69 15.67 6.81 0.76
CA PHE A 69 15.08 7.86 1.60
C PHE A 69 15.22 9.23 0.94
N GLY A 70 14.15 10.04 0.99
CA GLY A 70 14.14 11.37 0.40
C GLY A 70 13.88 11.43 -1.11
N HIS A 71 13.92 10.31 -1.85
CA HIS A 71 13.54 10.26 -3.26
C HIS A 71 12.03 10.20 -3.42
N LEU A 72 11.52 10.66 -4.57
CA LEU A 72 10.07 10.69 -4.84
C LEU A 72 9.47 9.28 -4.96
N VAL A 73 8.29 9.08 -4.35
CA VAL A 73 7.48 7.85 -4.41
C VAL A 73 6.16 8.07 -5.13
N GLY A 74 5.50 6.99 -5.55
CA GLY A 74 4.18 7.05 -6.19
C GLY A 74 4.19 6.83 -7.71
N ALA A 75 5.35 6.56 -8.33
CA ALA A 75 5.42 6.16 -9.74
C ALA A 75 4.86 4.74 -9.99
N LYS A 76 5.03 3.85 -9.00
CA LYS A 76 4.40 2.53 -8.90
C LYS A 76 3.85 2.38 -7.47
N PHE A 77 2.66 1.83 -7.33
CA PHE A 77 1.98 1.67 -6.04
C PHE A 77 0.81 0.68 -6.14
N SER A 78 0.40 0.09 -5.03
CA SER A 78 -0.93 -0.48 -4.81
C SER A 78 -1.73 0.44 -3.90
N SER A 79 -2.89 0.94 -4.33
CA SER A 79 -3.60 1.97 -3.54
C SER A 79 -4.19 1.46 -2.23
N GLY A 80 -4.42 0.15 -2.11
CA GLY A 80 -4.98 -0.49 -0.90
C GLY A 80 -4.07 -0.47 0.32
N ILE A 81 -2.77 -0.23 0.12
CA ILE A 81 -1.76 -0.19 1.18
C ILE A 81 -1.25 1.23 1.44
N LEU A 82 -1.87 2.27 0.85
CA LEU A 82 -1.38 3.63 1.00
C LEU A 82 -1.94 4.28 2.27
N PRO A 83 -1.13 5.08 2.98
CA PRO A 83 -1.58 5.80 4.15
C PRO A 83 -2.61 6.89 3.79
N PRO A 84 -3.71 6.99 4.55
CA PRO A 84 -4.75 8.02 4.43
C PRO A 84 -4.31 9.37 5.02
N GLY A 85 -3.46 9.32 6.06
CA GLY A 85 -3.36 10.36 7.08
C GLY A 85 -2.48 11.57 6.74
N LYS A 86 -2.58 12.60 7.59
CA LYS A 86 -1.84 13.89 7.51
C LYS A 86 -0.31 13.75 7.38
N PHE A 87 0.29 12.69 7.93
CA PHE A 87 1.75 12.52 7.96
C PHE A 87 2.35 12.20 6.57
N LEU A 88 1.63 11.44 5.75
CA LEU A 88 2.03 11.08 4.38
C LEU A 88 0.76 10.99 3.52
N GLN A 89 0.14 12.15 3.26
CA GLN A 89 -1.07 12.21 2.42
C GLN A 89 -0.73 11.78 1.00
N LEU A 90 -0.98 10.51 0.68
CA LEU A 90 -0.84 9.95 -0.65
C LEU A 90 -2.16 9.95 -1.43
N PHE A 91 -3.26 10.36 -0.80
CA PHE A 91 -4.49 10.73 -1.48
C PHE A 91 -4.63 12.25 -1.51
N TYR A 92 -5.24 12.78 -2.58
CA TYR A 92 -5.51 14.21 -2.75
C TYR A 92 -6.92 14.41 -3.28
N LYS A 93 -7.65 15.36 -2.70
CA LYS A 93 -8.96 15.81 -3.18
C LYS A 93 -8.75 17.00 -4.10
N LEU A 94 -9.12 16.86 -5.36
CA LEU A 94 -9.14 17.94 -6.34
C LEU A 94 -10.27 18.91 -5.98
N ASN A 95 -9.94 20.16 -5.69
CA ASN A 95 -10.87 21.15 -5.14
C ASN A 95 -11.48 22.05 -6.21
N SER A 96 -10.95 22.04 -7.44
CA SER A 96 -11.44 22.87 -8.54
C SER A 96 -11.38 22.15 -9.88
N GLU A 97 -12.19 22.60 -10.83
CA GLU A 97 -12.14 22.10 -12.21
C GLU A 97 -10.77 22.44 -12.86
N THR A 98 -10.10 23.50 -12.41
CA THR A 98 -8.75 23.84 -12.87
C THR A 98 -7.71 22.81 -12.45
N GLU A 99 -7.73 22.34 -11.20
CA GLU A 99 -6.85 21.26 -10.73
C GLU A 99 -7.12 19.94 -11.46
N LYS A 100 -8.40 19.64 -11.69
CA LYS A 100 -8.82 18.44 -12.43
C LYS A 100 -8.36 18.47 -13.89
N ASN A 101 -8.46 19.62 -14.55
CA ASN A 101 -7.97 19.80 -15.92
C ASN A 101 -6.44 19.72 -15.98
N LEU A 102 -5.74 20.31 -15.01
CA LEU A 102 -4.29 20.21 -14.89
C LEU A 102 -3.85 18.75 -14.74
N TYR A 103 -4.50 18.01 -13.84
CA TYR A 103 -4.22 16.59 -13.63
C TYR A 103 -4.52 15.75 -14.87
N CYS A 104 -5.69 15.91 -15.49
CA CYS A 104 -6.03 15.18 -16.72
C CYS A 104 -5.07 15.50 -17.86
N SER A 105 -4.56 16.74 -17.94
CA SER A 105 -3.59 17.15 -18.95
C SER A 105 -2.23 16.46 -18.75
N HIS A 106 -1.77 16.33 -17.50
CA HIS A 106 -0.56 15.57 -17.16
C HIS A 106 -0.62 14.12 -17.66
N TRP A 107 -1.78 13.47 -17.48
CA TRP A 107 -2.00 12.07 -17.84
C TRP A 107 -2.57 11.86 -19.25
N SER A 108 -2.62 12.91 -20.07
CA SER A 108 -3.19 12.86 -21.43
C SER A 108 -2.53 11.79 -22.31
N SER A 109 -1.20 11.65 -22.23
CA SER A 109 -0.47 10.60 -22.93
C SER A 109 -0.88 9.21 -22.45
N ALA A 110 -0.89 8.98 -21.13
CA ALA A 110 -1.26 7.68 -20.57
C ALA A 110 -2.70 7.30 -20.94
N LYS A 111 -3.62 8.26 -21.03
CA LYS A 111 -5.00 8.02 -21.48
C LYS A 111 -5.07 7.41 -22.88
N LEU A 112 -4.10 7.73 -23.75
CA LEU A 112 -4.03 7.20 -25.12
C LEU A 112 -3.18 5.94 -25.21
N THR A 113 -2.03 5.91 -24.52
CA THR A 113 -1.01 4.87 -24.71
C THR A 113 -1.06 3.76 -23.66
N ASN A 114 -1.69 3.99 -22.51
CA ASN A 114 -1.81 3.01 -21.43
C ASN A 114 -3.15 3.16 -20.67
N PRO A 115 -4.26 2.63 -21.25
CA PRO A 115 -5.58 2.72 -20.65
C PRO A 115 -5.67 2.13 -19.24
N GLU A 116 -4.92 1.06 -18.94
CA GLU A 116 -4.90 0.43 -17.61
C GLU A 116 -4.32 1.38 -16.54
N LEU A 117 -3.18 2.01 -16.85
CA LEU A 117 -2.61 3.03 -15.98
C LEU A 117 -3.57 4.20 -15.79
N TRP A 118 -4.25 4.64 -16.86
CA TRP A 118 -5.26 5.68 -16.73
C TRP A 118 -6.44 5.27 -15.83
N GLN A 119 -6.96 4.05 -15.95
CA GLN A 119 -8.02 3.57 -15.05
C GLN A 119 -7.59 3.56 -13.58
N LYS A 120 -6.30 3.31 -13.33
CA LYS A 120 -5.72 3.33 -11.99
C LYS A 120 -5.58 4.74 -11.43
N VAL A 121 -5.12 5.70 -12.24
CA VAL A 121 -4.77 7.06 -11.78
C VAL A 121 -5.85 8.12 -12.00
N LYS A 122 -6.89 7.84 -12.81
CA LYS A 122 -7.98 8.80 -13.09
C LYS A 122 -8.63 9.30 -11.79
N PRO A 123 -9.15 10.54 -11.76
CA PRO A 123 -9.96 11.01 -10.64
C PRO A 123 -11.19 10.15 -10.40
N LYS A 124 -11.44 9.80 -9.13
CA LYS A 124 -12.58 9.00 -8.67
C LYS A 124 -13.26 9.77 -7.54
N TYR A 125 -14.49 10.23 -7.77
CA TYR A 125 -15.22 11.11 -6.82
C TYR A 125 -14.43 12.35 -6.37
N GLY A 126 -13.60 12.90 -7.25
CA GLY A 126 -12.72 14.04 -6.95
C GLY A 126 -11.43 13.69 -6.22
N TYR A 127 -11.22 12.43 -5.83
CA TYR A 127 -9.97 11.97 -5.23
C TYR A 127 -9.03 11.36 -6.27
N VAL A 128 -7.73 11.56 -6.06
CA VAL A 128 -6.64 10.94 -6.81
C VAL A 128 -5.57 10.46 -5.83
N VAL A 129 -4.74 9.51 -6.27
CA VAL A 129 -3.48 9.21 -5.57
C VAL A 129 -2.43 10.23 -6.01
N LYS A 130 -1.57 10.67 -5.08
CA LYS A 130 -0.41 11.52 -5.39
C LYS A 130 0.64 10.70 -6.14
N THR A 131 0.52 10.69 -7.45
CA THR A 131 1.34 9.93 -8.38
C THR A 131 1.87 10.84 -9.49
N PHE A 132 2.88 10.37 -10.21
CA PHE A 132 3.49 11.12 -11.31
C PHE A 132 4.06 10.16 -12.35
N GLN A 133 4.11 10.61 -13.61
CA GLN A 133 4.83 9.92 -14.68
C GLN A 133 6.09 10.68 -15.11
N ASN A 134 5.99 12.00 -15.22
CA ASN A 134 7.11 12.90 -15.55
C ASN A 134 7.13 14.08 -14.57
N THR A 135 8.30 14.41 -14.02
CA THR A 135 8.45 15.51 -13.06
C THR A 135 8.46 16.90 -13.71
N GLN A 136 8.48 16.98 -15.04
CA GLN A 136 8.48 18.26 -15.78
C GLN A 136 7.14 19.01 -15.73
N TYR A 137 6.03 18.31 -15.44
CA TYR A 137 4.69 18.90 -15.42
C TYR A 137 4.29 19.31 -14.00
N LYS A 138 3.66 20.47 -13.87
CA LYS A 138 3.09 20.95 -12.61
C LYS A 138 1.85 20.12 -12.26
N LEU A 139 1.91 19.43 -11.12
CA LEU A 139 0.78 18.71 -10.53
C LEU A 139 0.04 19.62 -9.53
N PRO A 140 -1.24 19.34 -9.22
CA PRO A 140 -2.01 20.13 -8.25
C PRO A 140 -1.62 19.88 -6.79
N TYR A 141 -0.60 19.04 -6.54
CA TYR A 141 -0.14 18.67 -5.21
C TYR A 141 1.38 18.46 -5.19
N ASP A 142 1.96 18.54 -4.00
CA ASP A 142 3.36 18.19 -3.77
C ASP A 142 3.57 16.68 -3.80
N LEU A 143 4.69 16.27 -4.38
CA LEU A 143 5.10 14.87 -4.44
C LEU A 143 5.67 14.41 -3.10
N VAL A 144 5.37 13.17 -2.75
CA VAL A 144 5.78 12.58 -1.48
C VAL A 144 7.16 11.94 -1.61
N LYS A 145 8.00 12.14 -0.60
CA LYS A 145 9.32 11.53 -0.50
C LYS A 145 9.24 10.19 0.23
N ALA A 146 10.10 9.26 -0.14
CA ALA A 146 10.24 7.96 0.50
C ALA A 146 10.61 8.14 1.98
N HIS A 147 9.78 7.57 2.85
CA HIS A 147 9.97 7.54 4.29
C HIS A 147 9.58 6.16 4.84
N PRO A 148 10.31 5.60 5.84
CA PRO A 148 10.03 4.28 6.42
C PRO A 148 8.59 4.06 6.88
N SER A 149 7.88 5.12 7.29
CA SER A 149 6.48 5.00 7.71
C SER A 149 5.52 4.60 6.59
N LEU A 150 5.90 4.69 5.32
CA LEU A 150 5.16 4.10 4.21
C LEU A 150 5.07 2.57 4.37
N ASP A 151 6.21 1.94 4.59
CA ASP A 151 6.28 0.49 4.78
C ASP A 151 5.67 0.09 6.12
N ALA A 152 5.79 0.92 7.17
CA ALA A 152 5.17 0.65 8.46
C ALA A 152 3.63 0.63 8.35
N TRP A 153 3.04 1.57 7.60
CA TRP A 153 1.60 1.57 7.33
C TRP A 153 1.19 0.34 6.51
N ALA A 154 1.88 0.07 5.41
CA ALA A 154 1.59 -1.09 4.56
C ALA A 154 1.74 -2.41 5.33
N PHE A 155 2.70 -2.51 6.25
CA PHE A 155 2.85 -3.62 7.18
C PHE A 155 1.67 -3.74 8.14
N GLY A 156 1.15 -2.63 8.69
CA GLY A 156 -0.08 -2.62 9.48
C GLY A 156 -1.31 -3.12 8.71
N VAL A 157 -1.45 -2.71 7.44
CA VAL A 157 -2.50 -3.24 6.54
C VAL A 157 -2.35 -4.75 6.33
N LEU A 158 -1.13 -5.22 6.09
CA LEU A 158 -0.82 -6.64 5.94
C LEU A 158 -1.14 -7.43 7.22
N MET A 159 -0.77 -6.91 8.39
CA MET A 159 -1.12 -7.50 9.69
C MET A 159 -2.63 -7.59 9.89
N TYR A 160 -3.36 -6.51 9.61
CA TYR A 160 -4.81 -6.49 9.67
C TYR A 160 -5.42 -7.59 8.79
N GLN A 161 -4.95 -7.73 7.54
CA GLN A 161 -5.42 -8.78 6.64
C GLN A 161 -5.12 -10.20 7.17
N MET A 162 -3.93 -10.42 7.75
CA MET A 162 -3.55 -11.73 8.31
C MET A 162 -4.40 -12.13 9.52
N TYR A 163 -4.88 -11.16 10.31
CA TYR A 163 -5.66 -11.44 11.51
C TYR A 163 -7.17 -11.40 11.31
N SER A 164 -7.68 -10.51 10.46
CA SER A 164 -9.12 -10.41 10.16
C SER A 164 -9.58 -11.29 9.00
N GLY A 165 -8.67 -11.68 8.11
CA GLY A 165 -9.01 -12.33 6.84
C GLY A 165 -9.69 -11.42 5.82
N GLY A 166 -9.85 -10.13 6.13
CA GLY A 166 -10.49 -9.15 5.27
C GLY A 166 -9.55 -8.02 4.86
N GLU A 167 -9.94 -7.31 3.80
CA GLU A 167 -9.27 -6.09 3.36
C GLU A 167 -9.61 -4.91 4.27
N LEU A 168 -8.62 -4.06 4.58
CA LEU A 168 -8.84 -2.85 5.38
C LEU A 168 -9.79 -1.89 4.64
N VAL A 169 -9.55 -1.72 3.34
CA VAL A 169 -10.47 -1.10 2.39
C VAL A 169 -10.66 -2.07 1.25
N PRO A 170 -11.89 -2.30 0.73
CA PRO A 170 -12.08 -3.20 -0.40
C PRO A 170 -11.19 -2.82 -1.60
N THR A 171 -10.51 -3.83 -2.16
CA THR A 171 -9.61 -3.69 -3.30
C THR A 171 -9.97 -4.67 -4.41
N ASN A 172 -9.45 -4.43 -5.60
CA ASN A 172 -9.47 -5.38 -6.72
C ASN A 172 -8.31 -6.39 -6.64
N ILE A 173 -8.19 -7.25 -7.64
CA ILE A 173 -7.13 -8.28 -7.73
C ILE A 173 -5.69 -7.73 -7.71
N ASN A 174 -5.49 -6.45 -8.01
CA ASN A 174 -4.18 -5.78 -8.01
C ASN A 174 -3.91 -5.02 -6.70
N GLN A 175 -4.75 -5.23 -5.67
CA GLN A 175 -4.76 -4.46 -4.43
C GLN A 175 -4.91 -2.94 -4.64
N ASP A 176 -5.64 -2.55 -5.68
CA ASP A 176 -6.07 -1.17 -5.85
C ASP A 176 -7.47 -0.98 -5.26
N VAL A 177 -7.65 0.09 -4.48
CA VAL A 177 -8.92 0.48 -3.87
C VAL A 177 -10.00 0.62 -4.94
N LEU A 178 -11.17 0.04 -4.67
CA LEU A 178 -12.33 0.15 -5.55
C LEU A 178 -12.77 1.61 -5.70
N ASP A 179 -13.31 1.97 -6.88
CA ASP A 179 -13.61 3.36 -7.22
C ASP A 179 -14.55 4.03 -6.21
N ASP A 180 -15.55 3.31 -5.71
CA ASP A 180 -16.52 3.78 -4.70
C ASP A 180 -15.98 3.81 -3.27
N LYS A 181 -14.74 3.33 -3.05
CA LYS A 181 -14.08 3.26 -1.74
C LYS A 181 -12.88 4.20 -1.61
N ILE A 182 -12.54 4.95 -2.66
CA ILE A 182 -11.37 5.85 -2.63
C ILE A 182 -11.51 6.95 -1.58
N GLU A 183 -12.72 7.50 -1.39
CA GLU A 183 -12.96 8.51 -0.36
C GLU A 183 -12.73 7.90 1.03
N GLN A 184 -13.29 6.71 1.28
CA GLN A 184 -13.04 5.98 2.52
C GLN A 184 -11.55 5.73 2.75
N ALA A 185 -10.80 5.34 1.72
CA ALA A 185 -9.35 5.14 1.80
C ALA A 185 -8.59 6.45 2.05
N ALA A 186 -9.08 7.59 1.57
CA ALA A 186 -8.44 8.89 1.75
C ALA A 186 -8.75 9.55 3.10
N THR A 187 -9.88 9.21 3.73
CA THR A 187 -10.40 9.93 4.91
C THR A 187 -10.46 9.10 6.18
N TRP A 188 -9.66 8.03 6.30
CA TRP A 188 -9.56 7.27 7.54
C TRP A 188 -9.18 8.19 8.71
N THR A 189 -10.03 8.21 9.72
CA THR A 189 -9.69 8.74 11.03
C THR A 189 -9.20 7.60 11.92
N GLN A 190 -8.50 7.95 12.99
CA GLN A 190 -8.02 6.97 13.95
C GLN A 190 -9.19 6.21 14.60
N GLU A 191 -10.29 6.90 14.88
CA GLU A 191 -11.50 6.32 15.47
C GLU A 191 -12.15 5.28 14.54
N LEU A 192 -12.23 5.57 13.24
CA LEU A 192 -12.76 4.63 12.25
C LEU A 192 -11.88 3.38 12.13
N LEU A 193 -10.56 3.57 12.16
CA LEU A 193 -9.59 2.48 12.09
C LEU A 193 -9.71 1.56 13.32
N GLU A 194 -9.71 2.14 14.52
CA GLU A 194 -9.88 1.42 15.79
C GLU A 194 -11.21 0.66 15.83
N PHE A 195 -12.30 1.30 15.41
CA PHE A 195 -13.61 0.66 15.33
C PHE A 195 -13.57 -0.57 14.43
N ARG A 196 -12.93 -0.48 13.26
CA ARG A 196 -12.82 -1.58 12.31
C ARG A 196 -11.92 -2.70 12.81
N ILE A 197 -10.79 -2.38 13.47
CA ILE A 197 -9.91 -3.36 14.12
C ILE A 197 -10.69 -4.11 15.20
N ARG A 198 -11.37 -3.41 16.10
CA ARG A 198 -12.16 -4.02 17.19
C ARG A 198 -13.30 -4.90 16.68
N LYS A 199 -13.95 -4.50 15.59
CA LYS A 199 -15.05 -5.25 14.98
C LYS A 199 -14.59 -6.57 14.35
N ASN A 200 -13.40 -6.58 13.74
CA ASN A 200 -12.97 -7.70 12.90
C ASN A 200 -11.87 -8.58 13.53
N ILE A 201 -11.26 -8.14 14.65
CA ILE A 201 -10.22 -8.88 15.36
C ILE A 201 -10.64 -9.04 16.82
N SER A 202 -10.86 -10.29 17.24
CA SER A 202 -11.28 -10.62 18.60
C SER A 202 -10.14 -10.62 19.63
N ASN A 203 -8.92 -10.95 19.22
CA ASN A 203 -7.76 -11.04 20.11
C ASN A 203 -7.29 -9.64 20.54
N ALA A 204 -7.37 -9.33 21.84
CA ALA A 204 -7.02 -8.03 22.39
C ALA A 204 -5.55 -7.64 22.16
N PHE A 205 -4.60 -8.57 22.32
CA PHE A 205 -3.18 -8.30 22.12
C PHE A 205 -2.84 -7.92 20.69
N VAL A 206 -3.55 -8.51 19.72
CA VAL A 206 -3.39 -8.17 18.30
C VAL A 206 -3.95 -6.78 18.02
N ARG A 207 -5.04 -6.38 18.69
CA ARG A 207 -5.60 -5.03 18.56
C ARG A 207 -4.65 -3.97 19.10
N ASP A 208 -3.97 -4.22 20.21
CA ASP A 208 -3.03 -3.26 20.80
C ASP A 208 -1.77 -3.05 19.94
N LEU A 209 -1.50 -3.97 19.01
CA LEU A 209 -0.36 -3.91 18.09
C LEU A 209 -0.69 -3.18 16.76
N LEU A 210 -1.97 -2.95 16.46
CA LEU A 210 -2.48 -2.34 15.22
C LEU A 210 -3.01 -0.93 15.47
#